data_AF-A0A7V8SYB3-F1
#
_entry.id   AF-A0A7V8SYB3-F1
#
_cell.length_a   1.000
_cell.length_b   1.000
_cell.length_c   1.000
_cell.angle_alpha   90.00
_cell.angle_beta   90.00
_cell.angle_gamma   90.00
#
_symmetry.space_group_name_H-M   'P 1'
#
loop_
_entity.id
_entity.type
_entity.pdbx_description
1 polymer ?
#
loop_
_entity_poly.entity_id
_entity_poly.type
_entity_poly.pdbx_seq_one_letter_code
_entity_poly.pdbx_strand_id
1 'polypeptide(L)'
;MANLTPWQQALLYENRANPYPFYAELRKTPVSRQPNGSYVVSTYREIVSILHDPRVSSDLRKRPNAAPAAEAAAETSAYHGEPSMITSDPPEHDRVRRATMRHFGPPHSTELVSSQEGEIKRIVAGLLDKLKGKKRIDAVDEFAYPLPVTVICAVLGVPRQDEPRFHGWI
;
A
#
# COMPACT_ATOMS: atom_id res chain seq x y z
N MET A 1 -26.66 -12.53 18.43
CA MET A 1 -25.72 -12.02 17.41
C MET A 1 -24.39 -11.81 18.10
N ALA A 2 -23.29 -12.38 17.60
CA ALA A 2 -21.99 -12.19 18.23
C ALA A 2 -21.57 -10.71 18.09
N ASN A 3 -21.14 -10.08 19.18
CA ASN A 3 -20.62 -8.72 19.13
C ASN A 3 -19.34 -8.70 18.28
N LEU A 4 -19.25 -7.78 17.33
CA LEU A 4 -18.06 -7.58 16.51
C LEU A 4 -16.88 -7.18 17.39
N THR A 5 -15.69 -7.68 17.07
CA THR A 5 -14.45 -7.22 17.74
C THR A 5 -14.15 -5.77 17.36
N PRO A 6 -13.36 -5.04 18.16
CA PRO A 6 -12.91 -3.69 17.79
C PRO A 6 -12.21 -3.66 16.41
N TRP A 7 -11.49 -4.72 16.04
CA TRP A 7 -10.91 -4.83 14.70
C TRP A 7 -11.96 -4.93 13.61
N GLN A 8 -12.98 -5.77 13.78
CA GLN A 8 -14.07 -5.88 12.81
C GLN A 8 -14.84 -4.57 12.68
N GLN A 9 -15.10 -3.89 13.79
CA GLN A 9 -15.71 -2.56 13.81
C GLN A 9 -14.88 -1.53 13.02
N ALA A 10 -13.56 -1.51 13.18
CA ALA A 10 -12.67 -0.59 12.48
C ALA A 10 -12.67 -0.78 10.94
N LEU A 11 -13.07 -1.95 10.44
CA LEU A 11 -13.14 -2.27 9.00
C LEU A 11 -14.49 -1.93 8.36
N LEU A 12 -15.52 -1.65 9.16
CA LEU A 12 -16.85 -1.31 8.66
C LEU A 12 -16.85 0.02 7.90
N TYR A 13 -17.68 0.12 6.86
CA TYR A 13 -17.75 1.29 5.99
C TYR A 13 -18.12 2.56 6.76
N GLU A 14 -19.11 2.47 7.65
CA GLU A 14 -19.57 3.55 8.52
C GLU A 14 -18.49 4.11 9.46
N ASN A 15 -17.48 3.29 9.77
CA ASN A 15 -16.39 3.65 10.69
C ASN A 15 -15.12 4.13 9.96
N ARG A 16 -15.05 4.03 8.63
CA ARG A 16 -13.85 4.42 7.85
C ARG A 16 -13.44 5.87 8.04
N ALA A 17 -14.41 6.77 8.23
CA ALA A 17 -14.12 8.18 8.47
C ALA A 17 -13.44 8.42 9.83
N ASN A 18 -13.65 7.53 10.81
CA ASN A 18 -13.07 7.65 12.14
C ASN A 18 -12.86 6.28 12.81
N PRO A 19 -11.87 5.48 12.38
CA PRO A 19 -11.60 4.17 12.98
C PRO A 19 -10.79 4.27 14.28
N TYR A 20 -10.30 5.47 14.61
CA TYR A 20 -9.38 5.72 15.72
C TYR A 20 -9.88 5.33 17.11
N PRO A 21 -11.19 5.44 17.45
CA PRO A 21 -11.71 4.93 18.72
C PRO A 21 -11.52 3.42 18.87
N PHE A 22 -11.72 2.65 17.81
CA PHE A 22 -11.50 1.21 17.83
C PHE A 22 -10.02 0.85 17.93
N TYR A 23 -9.15 1.64 17.30
CA TYR A 23 -7.70 1.50 17.51
C TYR A 23 -7.29 1.83 18.95
N ALA A 24 -7.96 2.79 19.60
CA ALA A 24 -7.72 3.08 21.02
C ALA A 24 -8.13 1.91 21.92
N GLU A 25 -9.25 1.25 21.63
CA GLU A 25 -9.64 0.02 22.33
C GLU A 25 -8.65 -1.13 22.07
N LEU A 26 -8.23 -1.34 20.81
CA LEU A 26 -7.25 -2.36 20.48
C LEU A 26 -5.90 -2.16 21.19
N ARG A 27 -5.49 -0.91 21.43
CA ARG A 27 -4.23 -0.60 22.14
C ARG A 27 -4.24 -1.00 23.62
N LYS A 28 -5.42 -1.25 24.23
CA LYS A 28 -5.51 -1.76 25.61
C LYS A 28 -5.04 -3.22 25.72
N THR A 29 -5.13 -3.97 24.62
CA THR A 29 -4.62 -5.34 24.49
C THR A 29 -3.70 -5.39 23.26
N PRO A 30 -2.42 -5.02 23.41
CA PRO A 30 -1.44 -4.83 22.31
C PRO A 30 -1.44 -5.90 21.22
N VAL A 31 -1.62 -7.17 21.63
CA VAL A 31 -1.75 -8.32 20.74
C VAL A 31 -3.04 -9.05 21.08
N SER A 32 -4.00 -9.03 20.16
CA SER A 32 -5.34 -9.59 20.36
C SER A 32 -5.66 -10.68 19.34
N ARG A 33 -5.95 -11.89 19.82
CA ARG A 33 -6.39 -13.00 18.97
C ARG A 33 -7.84 -12.80 18.55
N GLN A 34 -8.09 -12.89 17.26
CA GLN A 34 -9.41 -12.73 16.65
C GLN A 34 -10.18 -14.05 16.58
N PRO A 35 -11.52 -14.03 16.40
CA PRO A 35 -12.33 -15.25 16.31
C PRO A 35 -11.90 -16.22 15.22
N ASN A 36 -11.36 -15.72 14.09
CA ASN A 36 -10.83 -16.52 13.00
C ASN A 36 -9.42 -17.09 13.27
N GLY A 37 -8.88 -16.90 14.47
CA GLY A 37 -7.55 -17.38 14.87
C GLY A 37 -6.38 -16.48 14.47
N SER A 38 -6.62 -15.43 13.69
CA SER A 38 -5.60 -14.42 13.37
C SER A 38 -5.26 -13.54 14.59
N TYR A 39 -4.18 -12.78 14.50
CA TYR A 39 -3.77 -11.82 15.53
C TYR A 39 -3.80 -10.40 14.97
N VAL A 40 -4.24 -9.46 15.81
CA VAL A 40 -4.14 -8.02 15.56
C VAL A 40 -3.10 -7.46 16.51
N VAL A 41 -2.13 -6.72 15.96
CA VAL A 41 -1.09 -6.03 16.71
C VAL A 41 -1.32 -4.53 16.58
N SER A 42 -1.48 -3.82 17.70
CA SER A 42 -2.11 -2.48 17.72
C SER A 42 -1.24 -1.36 18.27
N THR A 43 -0.06 -1.69 18.77
CA THR A 43 0.86 -0.76 19.43
C THR A 43 2.20 -0.69 18.69
N TYR A 44 2.81 0.51 18.72
CA TYR A 44 4.03 0.80 17.96
C TYR A 44 5.17 -0.19 18.23
N ARG A 45 5.46 -0.49 19.50
CA ARG A 45 6.60 -1.34 19.88
C ARG A 45 6.44 -2.76 19.36
N GLU A 46 5.26 -3.33 19.52
CA GLU A 46 4.92 -4.67 19.04
C GLU A 46 4.94 -4.72 17.51
N ILE A 47 4.40 -3.72 16.81
CA ILE A 47 4.46 -3.62 15.35
C ILE A 47 5.90 -3.57 14.85
N VAL A 48 6.74 -2.69 15.41
CA VAL A 48 8.15 -2.59 15.01
C VAL A 48 8.90 -3.88 15.29
N SER A 49 8.59 -4.57 16.40
CA SER A 49 9.23 -5.84 16.74
C SER A 49 8.93 -6.93 15.70
N ILE A 50 7.67 -7.05 15.23
CA ILE A 50 7.30 -8.08 14.26
C ILE A 50 7.78 -7.76 12.84
N LEU A 51 7.87 -6.47 12.48
CA LEU A 51 8.33 -6.04 11.16
C LEU A 51 9.79 -6.45 10.86
N HIS A 52 10.58 -6.71 11.91
CA HIS A 52 11.98 -7.11 11.80
C HIS A 52 12.24 -8.54 12.31
N ASP A 53 11.19 -9.26 12.69
CA ASP A 53 11.32 -10.62 13.21
C ASP A 53 11.39 -11.62 12.04
N PRO A 54 12.52 -12.31 11.82
CA PRO A 54 12.66 -13.24 10.70
C PRO A 54 11.76 -14.49 10.82
N ARG A 55 11.09 -14.70 11.96
CA ARG A 55 10.11 -15.77 12.16
C ARG A 55 8.74 -15.42 11.59
N VAL A 56 8.49 -14.14 11.28
CA VAL A 56 7.24 -13.67 10.68
C VAL A 56 7.40 -13.61 9.16
N SER A 57 6.52 -14.31 8.46
CA SER A 57 6.55 -14.48 7.01
C SER A 57 5.46 -13.66 6.34
N SER A 58 5.81 -12.96 5.26
CA SER A 58 4.86 -12.33 4.33
C SER A 58 4.38 -13.31 3.26
N ASP A 59 5.07 -14.45 3.10
CA ASP A 59 4.67 -15.52 2.19
C ASP A 59 3.41 -16.24 2.69
N LEU A 60 2.29 -16.00 1.99
CA LEU A 60 0.99 -16.57 2.32
C LEU A 60 0.98 -18.11 2.23
N ARG A 61 1.87 -18.71 1.45
CA ARG A 61 2.01 -20.18 1.32
C ARG A 61 2.54 -20.82 2.60
N LYS A 62 3.25 -20.05 3.43
CA LYS A 62 3.77 -20.51 4.74
C LYS A 62 2.75 -20.39 5.86
N ARG A 63 1.54 -19.87 5.59
CA ARG A 63 0.48 -19.79 6.59
C ARG A 63 -0.02 -21.20 6.96
N PRO A 64 -0.12 -21.53 8.26
CA PRO A 64 -0.80 -22.76 8.68
C PRO A 64 -2.25 -22.76 8.18
N ASN A 65 -2.71 -23.86 7.57
CA ASN A 65 -4.05 -24.02 6.96
C ASN A 65 -4.32 -23.17 5.70
N ALA A 66 -3.29 -22.80 4.96
CA ALA A 66 -3.39 -21.93 3.78
C ALA A 66 -4.17 -22.50 2.57
N ALA A 67 -4.45 -23.82 2.50
CA ALA A 67 -4.86 -24.47 1.25
C ALA A 67 -6.03 -23.77 0.50
N PRO A 68 -7.16 -23.39 1.12
CA PRO A 68 -8.24 -22.72 0.38
C PRO A 68 -8.04 -21.20 0.24
N ALA A 69 -7.39 -20.56 1.21
CA ALA A 69 -7.28 -19.10 1.27
C ALA A 69 -6.10 -18.54 0.45
N ALA A 70 -5.02 -19.32 0.29
CA ALA A 70 -3.91 -18.97 -0.58
C ALA A 70 -4.26 -19.19 -2.07
N GLU A 71 -5.07 -20.20 -2.40
CA GLU A 71 -5.58 -20.40 -3.77
C GLU A 71 -6.52 -19.25 -4.18
N ALA A 72 -7.49 -18.88 -3.34
CA ALA A 72 -8.39 -17.75 -3.62
C ALA A 72 -7.65 -16.40 -3.69
N ALA A 73 -6.63 -16.18 -2.84
CA ALA A 73 -5.80 -14.97 -2.90
C ALA A 73 -4.86 -14.96 -4.12
N ALA A 74 -4.40 -16.12 -4.59
CA ALA A 74 -3.60 -16.27 -5.79
C ALA A 74 -4.43 -16.01 -7.06
N GLU A 75 -5.66 -16.51 -7.13
CA GLU A 75 -6.57 -16.31 -8.26
C GLU A 75 -7.05 -14.86 -8.39
N THR A 76 -7.20 -14.15 -7.26
CA THR A 76 -7.63 -12.74 -7.23
C THR A 76 -6.49 -11.74 -7.28
N SER A 77 -5.24 -12.22 -7.22
CA SER A 77 -4.06 -11.38 -7.43
C SER A 77 -4.00 -10.93 -8.89
N ALA A 78 -3.73 -9.64 -9.12
CA ALA A 78 -3.41 -9.10 -10.44
C ALA A 78 -2.20 -9.81 -11.12
N TYR A 79 -1.47 -10.63 -10.36
CA TYR A 79 -0.31 -11.39 -10.79
C TYR A 79 -0.55 -12.91 -10.85
N HIS A 80 -1.81 -13.38 -10.83
CA HIS A 80 -2.18 -14.79 -11.01
C HIS A 80 -1.37 -15.79 -10.14
N GLY A 81 -1.16 -15.43 -8.86
CA GLY A 81 -0.46 -16.29 -7.91
C GLY A 81 1.07 -16.20 -7.93
N GLU A 82 1.69 -15.38 -8.79
CA GLU A 82 3.11 -15.09 -8.66
C GLU A 82 3.37 -14.22 -7.41
N PRO A 83 4.26 -14.65 -6.50
CA PRO A 83 4.61 -13.85 -5.33
C PRO A 83 5.26 -12.53 -5.78
N SER A 84 4.62 -11.42 -5.45
CA SER A 84 5.27 -10.11 -5.56
C SER A 84 6.39 -10.00 -4.52
N MET A 85 7.26 -9.00 -4.66
CA MET A 85 8.22 -8.64 -3.62
C MET A 85 7.53 -8.42 -2.25
N ILE A 86 6.31 -7.87 -2.22
CA ILE A 86 5.57 -7.57 -0.99
C ILE A 86 5.17 -8.85 -0.24
N THR A 87 4.94 -9.94 -0.95
CA THR A 87 4.44 -11.22 -0.43
C THR A 87 5.49 -12.33 -0.45
N SER A 88 6.77 -11.95 -0.45
CA SER A 88 7.91 -12.88 -0.49
C SER A 88 8.80 -12.69 0.73
N ASP A 89 9.51 -13.75 1.13
CA ASP A 89 10.54 -13.70 2.17
C ASP A 89 11.95 -13.84 1.54
N PRO A 90 13.03 -13.54 2.29
CA PRO A 90 14.38 -13.90 1.88
C PRO A 90 14.53 -15.39 1.54
N PRO A 91 15.38 -15.75 0.57
CA PRO A 91 16.26 -14.87 -0.21
C PRO A 91 15.59 -14.23 -1.43
N GLU A 92 14.39 -14.66 -1.81
CA GLU A 92 13.73 -14.20 -3.04
C GLU A 92 13.31 -12.73 -2.95
N HIS A 93 12.76 -12.32 -1.80
CA HIS A 93 12.51 -10.91 -1.50
C HIS A 93 13.76 -10.05 -1.76
N ASP A 94 14.91 -10.47 -1.25
CA ASP A 94 16.15 -9.69 -1.33
C ASP A 94 16.67 -9.59 -2.77
N ARG A 95 16.49 -10.66 -3.55
CA ARG A 95 16.83 -10.71 -4.98
C ARG A 95 15.99 -9.69 -5.77
N VAL A 96 14.67 -9.76 -5.63
CA VAL A 96 13.75 -8.85 -6.33
C VAL A 96 13.93 -7.42 -5.84
N ARG A 97 14.00 -7.19 -4.52
CA ARG A 97 14.20 -5.86 -3.93
C ARG A 97 15.48 -5.21 -4.43
N ARG A 98 16.58 -5.95 -4.53
CA ARG A 98 17.84 -5.41 -5.05
C ARG A 98 17.71 -4.98 -6.51
N ALA A 99 17.05 -5.79 -7.35
CA ALA A 99 16.81 -5.46 -8.74
C ALA A 99 15.92 -4.21 -8.89
N THR A 100 14.82 -4.15 -8.14
CA THR A 100 13.87 -3.01 -8.18
C THR A 100 14.51 -1.74 -7.61
N MET A 101 15.06 -1.78 -6.38
CA MET A 101 15.56 -0.60 -5.68
C MET A 101 16.81 0.01 -6.32
N ARG A 102 17.53 -0.74 -7.16
CA ARG A 102 18.65 -0.21 -7.96
C ARG A 102 18.26 1.03 -8.76
N HIS A 103 17.00 1.12 -9.18
CA HIS A 103 16.52 2.27 -9.94
C HIS A 103 16.12 3.45 -9.05
N PHE A 104 15.80 3.23 -7.77
CA PHE A 104 15.14 4.23 -6.91
C PHE A 104 16.03 4.85 -5.82
N GLY A 105 17.23 4.32 -5.56
CA GLY A 105 18.05 4.87 -4.48
C GLY A 105 19.52 4.47 -4.50
N PRO A 106 20.29 4.91 -3.48
CA PRO A 106 21.70 4.60 -3.35
C PRO A 106 21.99 3.08 -3.30
N PRO A 107 23.16 2.64 -3.78
CA PRO A 107 24.23 3.46 -4.36
C PRO A 107 24.05 3.76 -5.86
N HIS A 108 23.03 3.18 -6.52
CA HIS A 108 22.94 3.17 -7.98
C HIS A 108 22.19 4.36 -8.58
N SER A 109 21.20 4.89 -7.85
CA SER A 109 20.38 6.02 -8.26
C SER A 109 20.25 7.01 -7.09
N THR A 110 21.38 7.54 -6.62
CA THR A 110 21.45 8.46 -5.48
C THR A 110 20.61 9.72 -5.67
N GLU A 111 20.45 10.17 -6.91
CA GLU A 111 19.80 11.44 -7.25
C GLU A 111 18.43 11.28 -7.92
N LEU A 112 17.93 10.05 -8.14
CA LEU A 112 16.66 9.91 -8.87
C LEU A 112 15.53 10.63 -8.15
N VAL A 113 15.33 10.34 -6.85
CA VAL A 113 14.23 10.93 -6.08
C VAL A 113 14.37 12.45 -5.99
N SER A 114 15.57 12.97 -5.69
CA SER A 114 15.80 14.42 -5.61
C SER A 114 15.64 15.12 -6.96
N SER A 115 16.05 14.49 -8.07
CA SER A 115 15.89 15.07 -9.41
C SER A 115 14.44 15.13 -9.88
N GLN A 116 13.53 14.34 -9.29
CA GLN A 116 12.10 14.43 -9.58
C GLN A 116 11.44 15.71 -9.05
N GLU A 117 12.07 16.48 -8.15
CA GLU A 117 11.45 17.67 -7.55
C GLU A 117 10.94 18.66 -8.61
N GLY A 118 11.74 18.90 -9.65
CA GLY A 118 11.38 19.80 -10.74
C GLY A 118 10.17 19.29 -11.55
N GLU A 119 10.11 17.99 -11.83
CA GLU A 119 8.99 17.38 -12.55
C GLU A 119 7.72 17.38 -11.69
N ILE A 120 7.82 16.99 -10.42
CA ILE A 120 6.69 17.02 -9.48
C ILE A 120 6.13 18.45 -9.37
N LYS A 121 6.98 19.47 -9.27
CA LYS A 121 6.56 20.88 -9.28
C LYS A 121 5.82 21.26 -10.57
N ARG A 122 6.31 20.81 -11.74
CA ARG A 122 5.63 21.04 -13.03
C ARG A 122 4.26 20.35 -13.08
N ILE A 123 4.17 19.10 -12.62
CA ILE A 123 2.91 18.34 -12.56
C ILE A 123 1.91 19.05 -11.65
N VAL A 124 2.33 19.41 -10.42
CA VAL A 124 1.48 20.14 -9.47
C VAL A 124 1.01 21.47 -10.04
N ALA A 125 1.90 22.27 -10.63
CA ALA A 125 1.53 23.53 -11.26
C ALA A 125 0.49 23.33 -12.39
N GLY A 126 0.69 22.32 -13.25
CA GLY A 126 -0.25 22.00 -14.32
C GLY A 126 -1.62 21.52 -13.80
N LEU A 127 -1.67 20.78 -12.68
CA LEU A 127 -2.92 20.42 -12.02
C LEU A 127 -3.61 21.66 -11.44
N LEU A 128 -2.88 22.52 -10.74
CA LEU A 128 -3.43 23.76 -10.17
C LEU A 128 -3.93 24.74 -11.25
N ASP A 129 -3.24 24.82 -12.39
CA ASP A 129 -3.65 25.65 -13.52
C ASP A 129 -5.03 25.24 -14.06
N LYS A 130 -5.34 23.94 -14.09
CA LYS A 130 -6.66 23.42 -14.49
C LYS A 130 -7.78 23.79 -13.52
N LEU A 131 -7.44 24.17 -12.28
CA LEU A 131 -8.39 24.57 -11.24
C LEU A 131 -8.66 26.07 -11.22
N LYS A 132 -7.84 26.88 -11.91
CA LYS A 132 -7.98 28.34 -11.92
C LYS A 132 -9.37 28.78 -12.40
N GLY A 133 -9.95 29.73 -11.67
CA GLY A 133 -11.28 30.28 -11.97
C GLY A 133 -12.46 29.41 -11.53
N LYS A 134 -12.23 28.19 -11.06
CA LYS A 134 -13.29 27.36 -10.47
C LYS A 134 -13.64 27.86 -9.07
N LYS A 135 -14.94 27.97 -8.78
CA LYS A 135 -15.45 28.32 -7.44
C LYS A 135 -15.66 27.10 -6.54
N ARG A 136 -15.70 25.90 -7.13
CA ARG A 136 -15.84 24.61 -6.47
C ARG A 136 -14.98 23.61 -7.22
N ILE A 137 -14.28 22.77 -6.47
CA ILE A 137 -13.42 21.71 -6.98
C ILE A 137 -13.68 20.43 -6.18
N ASP A 138 -13.51 19.28 -6.81
CA ASP A 138 -13.31 18.01 -6.13
C ASP A 138 -11.80 17.81 -5.89
N ALA A 139 -11.38 17.89 -4.62
CA ALA A 139 -9.97 17.81 -4.27
C ALA A 139 -9.35 16.42 -4.55
N VAL A 140 -10.16 15.36 -4.58
CA VAL A 140 -9.70 14.01 -4.86
C VAL A 140 -9.57 13.81 -6.35
N ASP A 141 -10.67 13.94 -7.09
CA ASP A 141 -10.72 13.62 -8.51
C ASP A 141 -9.90 14.59 -9.37
N GLU A 142 -9.86 15.87 -8.98
CA GLU A 142 -9.21 16.90 -9.79
C GLU A 142 -7.75 17.19 -9.36
N PHE A 143 -7.29 16.66 -8.23
CA PHE A 143 -5.93 16.92 -7.74
C PHE A 143 -5.25 15.72 -7.08
N ALA A 144 -5.79 15.19 -5.98
CA ALA A 144 -5.09 14.21 -5.15
C ALA A 144 -4.92 12.85 -5.83
N TYR A 145 -5.88 12.43 -6.66
CA TYR A 145 -5.78 11.18 -7.43
C TYR A 145 -4.90 11.35 -8.68
N PRO A 146 -5.05 12.38 -9.53
CA PRO A 146 -4.19 12.56 -10.70
C PRO A 146 -2.69 12.68 -10.38
N LEU A 147 -2.33 13.38 -9.29
CA LEU A 147 -0.95 13.67 -8.95
C LEU A 147 -0.04 12.42 -8.83
N PRO A 148 -0.30 11.46 -7.92
CA PRO A 148 0.55 10.29 -7.76
C PRO A 148 0.59 9.41 -9.01
N VAL A 149 -0.51 9.37 -9.80
CA VAL A 149 -0.55 8.58 -11.03
C VAL A 149 0.35 9.18 -12.11
N THR A 150 0.28 10.50 -12.35
CA THR A 150 1.18 11.16 -13.29
C THR A 150 2.64 11.01 -12.86
N VAL A 151 2.92 11.12 -11.55
CA VAL A 151 4.29 10.94 -11.02
C VAL A 151 4.80 9.52 -11.25
N ILE A 152 4.02 8.48 -10.96
CA ILE A 152 4.50 7.09 -11.17
C ILE A 152 4.66 6.79 -12.66
N CYS A 153 3.78 7.29 -13.54
CA CYS A 153 3.94 7.18 -14.98
C CYS A 153 5.25 7.79 -15.46
N ALA A 154 5.58 9.00 -14.98
CA ALA A 154 6.84 9.67 -15.32
C ALA A 154 8.06 8.87 -14.85
N VAL A 155 8.01 8.35 -13.61
CA VAL A 155 9.10 7.54 -13.05
C VAL A 155 9.28 6.20 -13.78
N LEU A 156 8.18 5.58 -14.23
CA LEU A 156 8.21 4.34 -15.01
C LEU A 156 8.54 4.55 -16.50
N GLY A 157 8.63 5.80 -16.96
CA GLY A 157 8.87 6.13 -18.36
C GLY A 157 7.67 5.85 -19.27
N VAL A 158 6.45 5.84 -18.72
CA VAL A 158 5.21 5.69 -19.49
C VAL A 158 5.04 6.90 -20.42
N PRO A 159 4.85 6.71 -21.74
CA PRO A 159 4.58 7.82 -22.64
C PRO A 159 3.32 8.58 -22.24
N ARG A 160 3.35 9.92 -22.35
CA ARG A 160 2.23 10.76 -21.90
C ARG A 160 0.89 10.43 -22.57
N GLN A 161 0.91 9.97 -23.82
CA GLN A 161 -0.31 9.53 -24.51
C GLN A 161 -0.96 8.28 -23.91
N ASP A 162 -0.19 7.47 -23.17
CA ASP A 162 -0.64 6.22 -22.57
C ASP A 162 -1.08 6.41 -21.11
N GLU A 163 -0.82 7.59 -20.50
CA GLU A 163 -1.24 7.91 -19.13
C GLU A 163 -2.75 7.64 -18.89
N PRO A 164 -3.70 8.04 -19.77
CA PRO A 164 -5.13 7.76 -19.54
C PRO A 164 -5.46 6.27 -19.51
N ARG A 165 -4.72 5.44 -20.27
CA ARG A 165 -4.88 4.00 -20.26
C ARG A 165 -4.33 3.39 -18.97
N PHE A 166 -3.18 3.87 -18.51
CA PHE A 166 -2.59 3.47 -17.23
C PHE A 166 -3.52 3.83 -16.04
N HIS A 167 -4.13 5.02 -16.07
CA HIS A 167 -5.14 5.45 -15.09
C HIS A 167 -6.33 4.49 -14.99
N GLY A 168 -6.73 3.83 -16.08
CA GLY A 168 -7.86 2.90 -16.07
C GLY A 168 -7.53 1.51 -15.52
N TRP A 169 -6.25 1.20 -15.26
CA TRP A 169 -5.80 -0.09 -14.74
C TRP A 169 -5.60 -0.13 -13.22
N ILE A 170 -5.53 1.04 -12.59
CA ILE A 170 -5.29 1.23 -11.16
C ILE A 170 -6.52 1.80 -10.47
#